data_AF-A0A442G841-F1
#
_entry.id   AF-A0A442G841-F1
#
_cell.length_a   1.000
_cell.length_b   1.000
_cell.length_c   1.000
_cell.angle_alpha   90.00
_cell.angle_beta   90.00
_cell.angle_gamma   90.00
#
_symmetry.space_group_name_H-M   'P 1'
#
loop_
_entity.id
_entity.type
_entity.pdbx_description
1 polymer ?
#
loop_
_entity_poly.entity_id
_entity_poly.type
_entity_poly.pdbx_seq_one_letter_code
_entity_poly.pdbx_strand_id
1 'polypeptide(L)'
;MPSDEDARGSATPISNLSDDVAGDLVRLMPRDLIFVMRFMGESQPRLQSHFQDFIRIELAARGVTAETHPMIHLFIENHAILLRDFVFSGVSLSRQFRVETIERLTGDTTSVMRVDIWDQLKSHIETAEKHFRSQADGLPRLLSAFEKPAEGR
;
A
#
# COMPACT_ATOMS: atom_id res chain seq x y z
N MET A 1 -11.43 51.82 28.68
CA MET A 1 -11.33 50.41 29.12
C MET A 1 -12.65 50.03 29.77
N PRO A 2 -13.27 48.88 29.46
CA PRO A 2 -12.74 47.66 28.82
C PRO A 2 -13.45 47.36 27.46
N SER A 3 -13.19 46.29 26.72
CA SER A 3 -11.97 45.60 26.28
C SER A 3 -12.47 44.70 25.14
N ASP A 4 -11.82 44.76 23.98
CA ASP A 4 -11.93 43.78 22.90
C ASP A 4 -11.18 42.50 23.32
N GLU A 5 -11.88 41.39 23.48
CA GLU A 5 -11.44 39.97 23.56
C GLU A 5 -12.74 39.20 23.88
N ASP A 6 -13.27 38.27 23.10
CA ASP A 6 -12.67 37.02 22.65
C ASP A 6 -13.60 36.40 21.59
N ALA A 7 -13.11 36.19 20.36
CA ALA A 7 -13.67 35.19 19.44
C ALA A 7 -12.71 34.93 18.26
N ARG A 8 -11.40 34.82 18.51
CA ARG A 8 -10.53 34.12 17.57
C ARG A 8 -10.59 32.66 17.91
N GLY A 9 -11.47 31.92 17.25
CA GLY A 9 -11.36 30.48 17.14
C GLY A 9 -9.97 30.17 16.61
N SER A 10 -9.08 29.73 17.51
CA SER A 10 -7.75 29.26 17.20
C SER A 10 -7.89 27.98 16.38
N ALA A 11 -7.93 28.14 15.06
CA ALA A 11 -7.68 27.04 14.15
C ALA A 11 -6.31 26.48 14.50
N THR A 12 -6.29 25.33 15.18
CA THR A 12 -5.07 24.60 15.47
C THR A 12 -4.32 24.44 14.15
N PRO A 13 -3.07 24.89 14.03
CA PRO A 13 -2.34 24.80 12.78
C PRO A 13 -2.34 23.34 12.32
N ILE A 14 -2.79 23.05 11.10
CA ILE A 14 -2.87 21.69 10.54
C ILE A 14 -1.51 20.98 10.60
N SER A 15 -0.41 21.74 10.56
CA SER A 15 0.95 21.25 10.81
C SER A 15 1.10 20.47 12.13
N ASN A 16 0.40 20.87 13.19
CA ASN A 16 0.46 20.20 14.49
C ASN A 16 -0.29 18.87 14.47
N LEU A 17 -1.31 18.71 13.62
CA LEU A 17 -2.08 17.46 13.49
C LEU A 17 -1.25 16.38 12.79
N SER A 18 -0.54 16.73 11.72
CA SER A 18 0.33 15.77 11.01
C SER A 18 1.50 15.32 11.89
N ASP A 19 2.07 16.22 12.70
CA ASP A 19 3.12 15.89 13.67
C ASP A 19 2.63 14.97 14.79
N ASP A 20 1.41 15.17 15.29
CA ASP A 20 0.81 14.35 16.36
C ASP A 20 0.52 12.93 15.86
N VAL A 21 -0.09 12.80 14.68
CA VAL A 21 -0.38 11.49 14.06
C VAL A 21 0.90 10.75 13.68
N ALA A 22 1.90 11.43 13.10
CA ALA A 22 3.18 10.81 12.78
C ALA A 22 3.89 10.33 14.06
N GLY A 23 3.88 11.15 15.12
CA GLY A 23 4.42 10.79 16.43
C GLY A 23 3.76 9.56 17.05
N ASP A 24 2.42 9.47 16.98
CA ASP A 24 1.67 8.31 17.46
C ASP A 24 1.99 7.04 16.68
N LEU A 25 2.09 7.12 15.34
CA LEU A 25 2.45 5.99 14.51
C LEU A 25 3.85 5.45 14.83
N VAL A 26 4.80 6.32 15.15
CA VAL A 26 6.16 5.90 15.53
C VAL A 26 6.19 5.14 16.85
N ARG A 27 5.35 5.53 17.81
CA ARG A 27 5.20 4.77 19.07
C ARG A 27 4.68 3.35 18.82
N LEU A 28 3.90 3.14 17.76
CA LEU A 28 3.34 1.84 17.39
C LEU A 28 4.28 0.98 16.54
N MET A 29 5.30 1.56 15.90
CA MET A 29 6.23 0.83 15.02
C MET A 29 6.85 -0.44 15.61
N PRO A 30 7.31 -0.51 16.89
CA PRO A 30 7.86 -1.75 17.44
C PRO A 30 6.88 -2.93 17.33
N ARG A 31 5.58 -2.65 17.39
CA ARG A 31 4.51 -3.65 17.34
C ARG A 31 3.99 -3.88 15.92
N ASP A 32 3.78 -2.79 15.18
CA ASP A 32 2.95 -2.79 13.97
C ASP A 32 3.76 -2.68 12.67
N LEU A 33 5.05 -2.30 12.74
CA LEU A 33 5.92 -2.21 11.56
C LEU A 33 6.63 -3.54 11.30
N ILE A 34 6.29 -4.15 10.16
CA ILE A 34 6.89 -5.38 9.65
C ILE A 34 7.61 -5.13 8.33
N PHE A 35 8.79 -5.73 8.19
CA PHE A 35 9.51 -5.87 6.95
C PHE A 35 9.07 -7.16 6.28
N VAL A 36 8.56 -7.03 5.06
CA VAL A 36 8.19 -8.16 4.21
C VAL A 36 9.27 -8.38 3.17
N MET A 37 9.67 -9.64 2.99
CA MET A 37 10.53 -9.99 1.86
C MET A 37 9.75 -9.83 0.57
N ARG A 38 10.40 -9.32 -0.48
CA ARG A 38 9.79 -9.21 -1.80
C ARG A 38 10.75 -9.76 -2.84
N PHE A 39 10.27 -10.69 -3.65
CA PHE A 39 11.00 -11.18 -4.82
C PHE A 39 10.95 -10.13 -5.94
N MET A 40 12.12 -9.69 -6.39
CA MET A 40 12.29 -8.69 -7.45
C MET A 40 13.20 -9.21 -8.55
N GLY A 41 13.17 -8.53 -9.70
CA GLY A 41 14.05 -8.83 -10.83
C GLY A 41 13.79 -10.21 -11.43
N GLU A 42 14.87 -10.89 -11.83
CA GLU A 42 14.85 -12.13 -12.60
C GLU A 42 14.11 -13.30 -11.93
N SER A 43 13.96 -13.26 -10.61
CA SER A 43 13.19 -14.28 -9.89
C SER A 43 11.74 -14.38 -10.39
N GLN A 44 11.13 -13.26 -10.77
CA GLN A 44 9.74 -13.21 -11.23
C GLN A 44 9.51 -13.92 -12.57
N PRO A 45 10.19 -13.55 -13.68
CA PRO A 45 10.01 -14.23 -14.95
C PRO A 45 10.45 -15.69 -14.89
N ARG A 46 11.50 -16.04 -14.11
CA ARG A 46 11.94 -17.44 -13.97
C ARG A 46 10.86 -18.34 -13.40
N LEU A 47 10.21 -17.93 -12.31
CA LEU A 47 9.14 -18.72 -11.71
C LEU A 47 7.86 -18.70 -12.57
N GLN A 48 7.57 -17.57 -13.22
CA GLN A 48 6.45 -17.49 -14.16
C GLN A 48 6.64 -18.46 -15.34
N SER A 49 7.81 -18.46 -15.99
CA SER A 49 8.11 -19.37 -17.10
C SER A 49 8.00 -20.83 -16.67
N HIS A 50 8.50 -21.17 -15.49
CA HIS A 50 8.33 -22.51 -14.93
C HIS A 50 6.85 -22.91 -14.83
N PHE A 51 5.98 -22.03 -14.30
CA PHE A 51 4.54 -22.34 -14.23
C PHE A 51 3.85 -22.34 -15.60
N GLN A 52 4.26 -21.50 -16.54
CA GLN A 52 3.75 -21.56 -17.91
C GLN A 52 4.05 -22.91 -18.56
N ASP A 53 5.28 -23.40 -18.42
CA ASP A 53 5.69 -24.70 -18.95
C ASP A 53 4.95 -25.83 -18.26
N PHE A 54 4.84 -25.78 -16.93
CA PHE A 54 4.07 -26.75 -16.14
C PHE A 54 2.61 -26.83 -16.60
N ILE A 55 1.90 -25.70 -16.69
CA ILE A 55 0.49 -25.67 -17.11
C ILE A 55 0.36 -26.15 -18.55
N ARG A 56 1.29 -25.76 -19.45
CA ARG A 56 1.28 -26.23 -20.85
C ARG A 56 1.39 -27.75 -20.93
N ILE A 57 2.31 -28.36 -20.18
CA ILE A 57 2.50 -29.81 -20.16
C ILE A 57 1.25 -30.51 -19.62
N GLU A 58 0.69 -30.01 -18.51
CA GLU A 58 -0.52 -30.58 -17.91
C GLU A 58 -1.74 -30.48 -18.83
N LEU A 59 -1.93 -29.36 -19.52
CA LEU A 59 -3.02 -29.19 -20.48
C LEU A 59 -2.86 -30.10 -21.70
N ALA A 60 -1.65 -30.19 -22.25
CA ALA A 60 -1.36 -31.07 -23.38
C ALA A 60 -1.61 -32.55 -23.04
N ALA A 61 -1.25 -32.99 -21.82
CA ALA A 61 -1.54 -34.33 -21.33
C ALA A 61 -3.05 -34.66 -21.27
N ARG A 62 -3.91 -33.62 -21.25
CA ARG A 62 -5.38 -33.74 -21.27
C ARG A 62 -5.98 -33.41 -22.64
N GLY A 63 -5.16 -33.31 -23.69
CA GLY A 63 -5.60 -33.02 -25.06
C GLY A 63 -5.96 -31.54 -25.32
N VAL A 64 -5.67 -30.66 -24.38
CA VAL A 64 -5.90 -29.21 -24.51
C VAL A 64 -4.63 -28.58 -25.08
N THR A 65 -4.70 -28.14 -26.34
CA THR A 65 -3.61 -27.53 -27.09
C THR A 65 -4.10 -26.24 -27.76
N ALA A 66 -3.18 -25.47 -28.35
CA ALA A 66 -3.54 -24.27 -29.11
C ALA A 66 -4.42 -24.59 -30.34
N GLU A 67 -4.32 -25.81 -30.87
CA GLU A 67 -5.14 -26.28 -32.00
C GLU A 67 -6.58 -26.56 -31.56
N THR A 68 -6.78 -27.13 -30.36
CA THR A 68 -8.12 -27.40 -29.83
C THR A 68 -8.74 -26.17 -29.16
N HIS A 69 -7.90 -25.28 -28.59
CA HIS A 69 -8.32 -24.09 -27.84
C HIS A 69 -7.43 -22.88 -28.21
N PRO A 70 -7.82 -22.07 -29.20
CA PRO A 70 -6.99 -20.97 -29.72
C PRO A 70 -6.53 -19.93 -28.67
N MET A 71 -7.32 -19.74 -27.62
CA MET A 71 -7.05 -18.76 -26.55
C MET A 71 -6.34 -19.37 -25.32
N ILE A 72 -5.88 -20.61 -25.40
CA ILE A 72 -5.28 -21.30 -24.24
C ILE A 72 -4.00 -20.62 -23.73
N HIS A 73 -3.29 -19.88 -24.58
CA HIS A 73 -2.11 -19.13 -24.19
C HIS A 73 -2.42 -18.07 -23.12
N LEU A 74 -3.51 -17.31 -23.26
CA LEU A 74 -3.95 -16.34 -22.23
C LEU A 74 -4.31 -17.03 -20.92
N PHE A 75 -4.93 -18.21 -21.00
CA PHE A 75 -5.24 -19.01 -19.82
C PHE A 75 -3.95 -19.41 -19.08
N ILE A 76 -2.97 -19.93 -19.82
CA ILE A 76 -1.66 -20.34 -19.28
C ILE A 76 -0.93 -19.15 -18.64
N GLU A 77 -0.89 -18.01 -19.32
CA GLU A 77 -0.22 -16.80 -18.82
C GLU A 77 -0.85 -16.29 -17.52
N ASN A 78 -2.17 -16.13 -17.49
CA ASN A 78 -2.86 -15.63 -16.30
C ASN A 78 -2.70 -16.58 -15.12
N HIS A 79 -2.82 -17.89 -15.33
CA HIS A 79 -2.69 -18.86 -14.25
C HIS A 79 -1.24 -18.98 -13.75
N ALA A 80 -0.25 -18.83 -14.63
CA ALA A 80 1.15 -18.80 -14.22
C ALA A 80 1.46 -17.59 -13.33
N ILE A 81 0.88 -16.42 -13.62
CA ILE A 81 0.98 -15.23 -12.76
C ILE A 81 0.36 -15.50 -11.40
N LEU A 82 -0.85 -16.06 -11.36
CA LEU A 82 -1.54 -16.39 -10.11
C LEU A 82 -0.75 -17.37 -9.23
N LEU A 83 -0.19 -18.44 -9.83
CA LEU A 83 0.62 -19.43 -9.10
C LEU A 83 1.94 -18.82 -8.60
N ARG A 84 2.62 -18.01 -9.43
CA ARG A 84 3.83 -17.28 -9.02
C ARG A 84 3.54 -16.39 -7.82
N ASP A 85 2.47 -15.59 -7.88
CA ASP A 85 2.11 -14.65 -6.82
C ASP A 85 1.71 -15.40 -5.55
N PHE A 86 0.97 -16.50 -5.67
CA PHE A 86 0.67 -17.39 -4.55
C PHE A 86 1.94 -17.88 -3.85
N VAL A 87 2.92 -18.39 -4.60
CA VAL A 87 4.18 -18.90 -4.03
C VAL A 87 4.97 -17.78 -3.38
N PHE A 88 5.17 -16.65 -4.05
CA PHE A 88 5.94 -15.54 -3.49
C PHE A 88 5.27 -14.94 -2.26
N SER A 89 3.97 -14.70 -2.30
CA SER A 89 3.22 -14.22 -1.13
C SER A 89 3.29 -15.22 0.02
N GLY A 90 3.18 -16.52 -0.25
CA GLY A 90 3.32 -17.56 0.77
C GLY A 90 4.69 -17.52 1.46
N VAL A 91 5.78 -17.38 0.69
CA VAL A 91 7.13 -17.26 1.25
C VAL A 91 7.29 -15.97 2.05
N SER A 92 6.82 -14.83 1.53
CA SER A 92 6.89 -13.53 2.22
C SER A 92 6.11 -13.53 3.54
N LEU A 93 4.96 -14.20 3.59
CA LEU A 93 4.14 -14.31 4.81
C LEU A 93 4.76 -15.25 5.86
N SER A 94 5.49 -16.28 5.43
CA SER A 94 6.11 -17.25 6.34
C SER A 94 7.23 -16.67 7.20
N ARG A 95 7.84 -15.55 6.76
CA ARG A 95 8.96 -14.91 7.46
C ARG A 95 8.79 -13.39 7.42
N GLN A 96 8.07 -12.88 8.42
CA GLN A 96 7.94 -11.46 8.67
C GLN A 96 8.96 -11.04 9.73
N PHE A 97 9.72 -9.97 9.46
CA PHE A 97 10.67 -9.43 10.42
C PHE A 97 10.11 -8.15 11.03
N ARG A 98 9.99 -8.10 12.36
CA ARG A 98 9.64 -6.84 13.04
C ARG A 98 10.79 -5.85 12.90
N VAL A 99 10.46 -4.56 12.92
CA VAL A 99 11.46 -3.48 12.88
C VAL A 99 12.60 -3.67 13.89
N GLU A 100 12.30 -4.07 15.12
CA GLU A 100 13.29 -4.33 16.17
C GLU A 100 14.28 -5.46 15.80
N THR A 101 13.80 -6.46 15.06
CA THR A 101 14.65 -7.56 14.60
C THR A 101 15.62 -7.08 13.53
N ILE A 102 15.17 -6.20 12.63
CA ILE A 102 16.01 -5.60 11.59
C ILE A 102 17.04 -4.66 12.22
N GLU A 103 16.64 -3.77 13.13
CA GLU A 103 17.57 -2.87 13.83
C GLU A 103 18.70 -3.61 14.54
N ARG A 104 18.37 -4.73 15.20
CA ARG A 104 19.38 -5.60 15.82
C ARG A 104 20.31 -6.25 14.80
N LEU A 105 19.79 -6.65 13.64
CA LEU A 105 20.59 -7.26 12.56
C LEU A 105 21.50 -6.23 11.86
N THR A 106 21.06 -4.98 11.75
CA THR A 106 21.81 -3.89 11.10
C THR A 106 22.72 -3.13 12.07
N GLY A 107 22.60 -3.37 13.38
CA GLY A 107 23.33 -2.64 14.41
C GLY A 107 22.80 -1.22 14.66
N ASP A 108 21.58 -0.92 14.23
CA ASP A 108 20.91 0.37 14.46
C ASP A 108 20.44 0.47 15.91
N THR A 109 21.36 0.79 16.80
CA THR A 109 21.10 1.00 18.24
C THR A 109 20.51 2.37 18.55
N THR A 110 20.56 3.28 17.58
CA THR A 110 20.12 4.68 17.71
C THR A 110 18.74 4.94 17.11
N SER A 111 18.06 3.89 16.61
CA SER A 111 16.73 4.00 15.99
C SER A 111 16.69 4.97 14.79
N VAL A 112 17.81 5.11 14.07
CA VAL A 112 17.91 6.01 12.91
C VAL A 112 16.88 5.62 11.85
N MET A 113 16.68 4.32 11.63
CA MET A 113 15.71 3.81 10.68
C MET A 113 14.27 4.22 11.04
N ARG A 114 13.92 4.32 12.33
CA ARG A 114 12.58 4.75 12.74
C ARG A 114 12.37 6.24 12.51
N VAL A 115 13.40 7.05 12.73
CA VAL A 115 13.37 8.49 12.45
C VAL A 115 13.22 8.74 10.95
N ASP A 116 13.95 8.00 10.10
CA ASP A 116 13.80 8.12 8.65
C ASP A 116 12.39 7.75 8.17
N ILE A 117 11.79 6.69 8.75
CA ILE A 117 10.41 6.29 8.42
C ILE A 117 9.40 7.32 8.95
N TRP A 118 9.65 7.93 10.12
CA TRP A 118 8.87 9.07 10.61
C TRP A 118 8.86 10.18 9.56
N ASP A 119 10.03 10.57 9.05
CA ASP A 119 10.19 11.72 8.15
C ASP A 119 9.44 11.46 6.83
N GLN A 120 9.55 10.24 6.34
CA GLN A 120 8.81 9.79 5.15
C GLN A 120 7.30 9.79 5.39
N LEU A 121 6.82 9.28 6.53
CA LEU A 121 5.38 9.26 6.84
C LEU A 121 4.82 10.69 6.89
N LYS A 122 5.47 11.61 7.59
CA LYS A 122 5.03 13.01 7.64
C LYS A 122 4.99 13.63 6.25
N SER A 123 6.07 13.49 5.48
CA SER A 123 6.15 14.03 4.12
C SER A 123 5.04 13.51 3.21
N HIS A 124 4.72 12.21 3.31
CA HIS A 124 3.64 11.60 2.54
C HIS A 124 2.25 12.05 3.00
N ILE A 125 2.00 12.19 4.30
CA ILE A 125 0.75 12.74 4.84
C ILE A 125 0.54 14.17 4.33
N GLU A 126 1.54 15.03 4.48
CA GLU A 126 1.46 16.42 4.02
C GLU A 126 1.23 16.52 2.51
N THR A 127 1.88 15.65 1.74
CA THR A 127 1.71 15.60 0.28
C THR A 127 0.29 15.18 -0.09
N ALA A 128 -0.26 14.17 0.58
CA ALA A 128 -1.63 13.72 0.36
C ALA A 128 -2.64 14.83 0.72
N GLU A 129 -2.46 15.52 1.84
CA GLU A 129 -3.30 16.65 2.25
C GLU A 129 -3.23 17.82 1.26
N LYS A 130 -2.03 18.15 0.77
CA LYS A 130 -1.84 19.18 -0.27
C LYS A 130 -2.53 18.77 -1.57
N HIS A 131 -2.40 17.50 -1.99
CA HIS A 131 -3.06 16.98 -3.19
C HIS A 131 -4.58 17.08 -3.09
N PHE A 132 -5.16 16.64 -1.97
CA PHE A 132 -6.59 16.76 -1.73
C PHE A 132 -7.05 18.22 -1.76
N ARG A 133 -6.34 19.13 -1.08
CA ARG A 133 -6.66 20.57 -1.11
C ARG A 133 -6.62 21.15 -2.51
N SER A 134 -5.65 20.74 -3.34
CA SER A 134 -5.56 21.21 -4.73
C SER A 134 -6.75 20.77 -5.61
N GLN A 135 -7.43 19.68 -5.22
CA GLN A 135 -8.60 19.17 -5.90
C GLN A 135 -9.92 19.64 -5.25
N ALA A 136 -9.84 20.30 -4.09
CA ALA A 136 -11.00 20.62 -3.27
C ALA A 136 -11.98 21.57 -3.96
N ASP A 137 -11.50 22.47 -4.82
CA ASP A 137 -12.34 23.39 -5.59
C ASP A 137 -13.28 22.67 -6.56
N GLY A 138 -12.93 21.45 -6.99
CA GLY A 138 -13.76 20.60 -7.85
C GLY A 138 -14.74 19.69 -7.08
N LEU A 139 -14.58 19.57 -5.76
CA LEU A 139 -15.39 18.66 -4.94
C LEU A 139 -16.89 18.98 -4.94
N PRO A 140 -17.36 20.25 -4.88
CA PRO A 140 -18.80 20.52 -4.87
C PRO A 140 -19.55 19.88 -6.04
N ARG A 141 -18.93 19.87 -7.24
CA ARG A 141 -19.52 19.21 -8.41
C ARG A 141 -19.58 17.69 -8.26
N LEU A 142 -18.55 17.07 -7.71
CA LEU A 142 -18.51 15.63 -7.48
C LEU A 142 -19.45 15.20 -6.34
N LEU A 143 -19.63 16.07 -5.34
CA LEU A 143 -20.46 15.82 -4.16
C LEU A 143 -21.96 16.05 -4.42
N SER A 144 -22.34 16.71 -5.53
CA SER A 144 -23.74 16.87 -5.94
C SER A 144 -24.50 15.54 -6.05
N ALA A 145 -23.81 14.45 -6.42
CA ALA A 145 -24.39 13.11 -6.46
C ALA A 145 -24.75 12.53 -5.08
N PHE A 146 -24.23 13.11 -4.00
CA PHE A 146 -24.47 12.70 -2.61
C PHE A 146 -25.40 13.67 -1.86
N GLU A 147 -25.97 14.68 -2.54
CA GLU A 147 -26.97 15.55 -1.94
C GLU A 147 -28.21 14.76 -1.53
N LYS A 148 -28.80 15.14 -0.38
CA LYS A 148 -30.01 14.47 0.12
C LYS A 148 -31.11 14.59 -0.96
N PRO A 149 -31.74 13.48 -1.38
CA PRO A 149 -32.84 13.56 -2.34
C PRO A 149 -33.91 14.49 -1.77
N ALA A 150 -34.43 15.40 -2.60
CA ALA A 150 -35.54 16.24 -2.18
C ALA A 150 -36.72 15.32 -1.79
N GLU A 151 -37.08 15.31 -0.51
CA GLU A 151 -38.28 14.63 -0.02
C GLU A 151 -39.48 15.29 -0.71
N GLY A 152 -39.98 14.62 -1.76
CA GLY A 152 -41.14 15.06 -2.52
C GLY A 152 -42.36 15.18 -1.61
N ARG A 153 -42.96 16.36 -1.61
CA ARG A 153 -44.27 16.66 -1.03
C ARG A 153 -45.33 16.55 -2.10
#